data_AF-A0A2K3KKP6-F1
#
_entry.id   AF-A0A2K3KKP6-F1
#
_cell.length_a   1.000
_cell.length_b   1.000
_cell.length_c   1.000
_cell.angle_alpha   90.00
_cell.angle_beta   90.00
_cell.angle_gamma   90.00
#
_symmetry.space_group_name_H-M   'P 1'
#
loop_
_entity.id
_entity.type
_entity.pdbx_description
1 polymer ?
#
loop_
_entity_poly.entity_id
_entity_poly.type
_entity_poly.pdbx_seq_one_letter_code
_entity_poly.pdbx_strand_id
1 'polypeptide(L)'
;MQGPHASKGNPFLYNNSIRVLCNANTSEGFNPLKDVSLPEIHLFGGEVSTKLLSPPPDNVPRRYLAFFAGGMHGPIRPILLHHWRNRDSDFRVYEYLPKGVDYYSLMLNSKFCLCPSGHEVASPRIVESIYAECVPVILSDYYVLPFSDVLRWEAFSVQVDVSDIPRLKEVLSAIPE
;
A
#
# COMPACT_ATOMS: atom_id res chain seq x y z
N MET A 1 18.57 9.33 3.40
CA MET A 1 18.61 8.92 4.83
C MET A 1 17.17 8.63 5.22
N GLN A 2 16.84 7.39 5.59
CA GLN A 2 15.47 7.01 5.96
C GLN A 2 15.04 7.73 7.25
N GLY A 3 13.76 8.10 7.35
CA GLY A 3 13.20 8.88 8.46
C GLY A 3 13.63 8.45 9.87
N PRO A 4 13.52 7.14 10.24
CA PRO A 4 13.92 6.63 11.55
C PRO A 4 15.39 6.88 11.93
N HIS A 5 16.27 7.09 10.94
CA HIS A 5 17.70 7.33 11.17
C HIS A 5 18.06 8.80 11.39
N ALA A 6 17.20 9.74 10.97
CA ALA A 6 17.52 11.17 11.00
C ALA A 6 17.85 11.69 12.41
N SER A 7 17.15 11.21 13.43
CA SER A 7 17.37 11.60 14.84
C SER A 7 18.50 10.82 15.53
N LYS A 8 19.02 9.73 14.95
CA LYS A 8 20.06 8.89 15.60
C LYS A 8 21.35 9.65 15.92
N GLY A 9 21.66 10.71 15.17
CA GLY A 9 22.84 11.55 15.41
C GLY A 9 22.76 12.42 16.68
N ASN A 10 21.58 12.55 17.29
CA ASN A 10 21.40 13.30 18.54
C ASN A 10 20.63 12.45 19.56
N PRO A 11 21.31 11.87 20.57
CA PRO A 11 20.66 10.99 21.54
C PRO A 11 19.53 11.65 22.34
N PHE A 12 19.65 12.95 22.63
CA PHE A 12 18.62 13.68 23.36
C PHE A 12 17.33 13.77 22.55
N LEU A 13 17.41 14.14 21.26
CA LEU A 13 16.25 14.16 20.37
C LEU A 13 15.72 12.75 20.10
N TYR A 14 16.60 11.78 19.84
CA TYR A 14 16.18 10.40 19.56
C TYR A 14 15.36 9.81 20.69
N ASN A 15 15.73 10.08 21.95
CA ASN A 15 15.04 9.53 23.11
C ASN A 15 13.80 10.33 23.52
N ASN A 16 13.88 11.67 23.51
CA ASN A 16 12.88 12.53 24.16
C ASN A 16 11.89 13.22 23.21
N SER A 17 11.95 12.96 21.89
CA SER A 17 10.96 13.48 20.93
C SER A 17 9.97 12.40 20.48
N ILE A 18 8.75 12.86 20.15
CA ILE A 18 7.79 12.11 19.34
C ILE A 18 8.13 12.37 17.88
N ARG A 19 8.37 11.32 17.11
CA ARG A 19 8.70 11.43 15.68
C ARG A 19 7.47 11.09 14.86
N VAL A 20 7.14 11.95 13.90
CA VAL A 20 6.07 11.69 12.93
C VAL A 20 6.75 11.28 11.64
N LEU A 21 6.61 10.02 11.24
CA LEU A 21 7.41 9.40 10.18
C LEU A 21 6.52 8.71 9.16
N CYS A 22 6.76 8.96 7.87
CA CYS A 22 6.12 8.21 6.80
C CYS A 22 6.64 6.76 6.75
N ASN A 23 7.97 6.59 6.76
CA ASN A 23 8.63 5.29 6.84
C ASN A 23 8.62 4.72 8.28
N ALA A 24 7.48 4.19 8.71
CA ALA A 24 7.25 3.60 10.03
C ALA A 24 7.72 2.14 10.14
N ASN A 25 9.01 1.90 9.89
CA ASN A 25 9.63 0.57 9.91
C ASN A 25 10.27 0.27 11.28
N THR A 26 9.75 -0.74 11.98
CA THR A 26 10.25 -1.14 13.32
C THR A 26 11.69 -1.68 13.29
N SER A 27 12.11 -2.32 12.20
CA SER A 27 13.49 -2.80 12.03
C SER A 27 14.51 -1.66 11.86
N GLU A 28 14.07 -0.46 11.47
CA GLU A 28 14.92 0.72 11.28
C GLU A 28 14.92 1.66 12.51
N GLY A 29 14.17 1.28 13.54
CA GLY A 29 14.11 1.97 14.82
C GLY A 29 12.92 2.91 14.96
N PHE A 30 11.84 2.72 14.21
CA PHE A 30 10.51 3.25 14.55
C PHE A 30 10.00 2.54 15.82
N ASN A 31 9.45 3.31 16.79
CA ASN A 31 8.89 2.78 18.02
C ASN A 31 7.39 3.09 18.09
N PRO A 32 6.49 2.10 17.93
CA PRO A 32 5.04 2.32 17.91
C PRO A 32 4.46 2.82 19.24
N LEU A 33 5.20 2.71 20.35
CA LEU A 33 4.78 3.23 21.66
C LEU A 33 5.10 4.72 21.85
N LYS A 34 5.85 5.33 20.93
CA LYS A 34 6.34 6.71 21.05
C LYS A 34 6.16 7.53 19.78
N ASP A 35 6.40 6.92 18.62
CA ASP A 35 6.37 7.57 17.32
C ASP A 35 5.01 7.40 16.65
N VAL A 36 4.70 8.30 15.72
CA VAL A 36 3.45 8.33 14.98
C VAL A 36 3.74 8.02 13.51
N SER A 37 3.01 7.04 12.96
CA SER A 37 3.05 6.71 11.53
C SER A 37 2.22 7.74 10.77
N LEU A 38 2.83 8.41 9.78
CA LEU A 38 2.17 9.38 8.93
C LEU A 38 1.78 8.72 7.60
N PRO A 39 0.49 8.72 7.22
CA PRO A 39 0.09 8.20 5.93
C PRO A 39 0.64 9.06 4.80
N GLU A 40 1.13 8.40 3.74
CA GLU A 40 1.49 9.06 2.50
C GLU A 40 0.27 9.13 1.58
N ILE A 41 0.13 10.24 0.86
CA ILE A 41 -0.86 10.38 -0.21
C ILE A 41 -0.19 11.06 -1.40
N HIS A 42 -0.51 10.58 -2.60
CA HIS A 42 0.08 11.07 -3.83
C HIS A 42 -0.78 12.21 -4.41
N LEU A 43 -0.45 13.44 -4.01
CA LEU A 43 -1.17 14.66 -4.40
C LEU A 43 -0.33 15.54 -5.35
N PHE A 44 -0.13 15.09 -6.59
CA PHE A 44 0.47 15.98 -7.60
C PHE A 44 -0.49 17.14 -7.90
N GLY A 45 -0.13 18.35 -7.47
CA GLY A 45 -0.94 19.57 -7.60
C GLY A 45 -1.76 19.94 -6.36
N GLY A 46 -1.67 19.17 -5.27
CA GLY A 46 -2.36 19.46 -4.00
C GLY A 46 -3.82 18.98 -3.94
N GLU A 47 -4.33 18.38 -5.03
CA GLU A 47 -5.70 17.87 -5.09
C GLU A 47 -5.72 16.34 -5.28
N VAL A 48 -6.73 15.71 -4.67
CA VAL A 48 -7.03 14.28 -4.89
C VAL A 48 -7.65 14.14 -6.29
N SER A 49 -7.39 13.03 -6.97
CA SER A 49 -8.03 12.76 -8.25
C SER A 49 -9.55 12.85 -8.13
N THR A 50 -10.19 13.62 -9.01
CA THR A 50 -11.66 13.77 -9.03
C THR A 50 -12.40 12.44 -9.14
N LYS A 51 -11.80 11.43 -9.76
CA LYS A 51 -12.34 10.07 -9.84
C LYS A 51 -12.43 9.37 -8.48
N LEU A 52 -11.52 9.67 -7.57
CA LEU A 52 -11.53 9.15 -6.21
C LEU A 52 -12.50 9.92 -5.30
N LEU A 53 -12.79 11.18 -5.63
CA LEU A 53 -13.79 11.99 -4.91
C LEU A 53 -15.23 11.68 -5.33
N SER A 54 -15.41 10.99 -6.45
CA SER A 54 -16.71 10.60 -6.99
C SER A 54 -16.62 9.18 -7.55
N PRO A 55 -16.47 8.17 -6.67
CA PRO A 55 -16.39 6.78 -7.09
C PRO A 55 -17.69 6.34 -7.79
N PRO A 56 -17.64 5.28 -8.63
CA PRO A 56 -18.83 4.67 -9.19
C PRO A 56 -19.79 4.20 -8.08
N PRO A 57 -21.10 4.14 -8.33
CA PRO A 57 -22.04 3.64 -7.34
C PRO A 57 -21.75 2.18 -6.96
N ASP A 58 -22.08 1.80 -5.72
CA ASP A 58 -21.79 0.48 -5.11
C ASP A 58 -22.33 -0.72 -5.91
N ASN A 59 -23.32 -0.50 -6.78
CA ASN A 59 -23.91 -1.53 -7.61
C ASN A 59 -23.10 -1.88 -8.86
N VAL A 60 -21.99 -1.18 -9.13
CA VAL A 60 -21.11 -1.46 -10.26
C VAL A 60 -20.16 -2.61 -9.87
N PRO A 61 -20.24 -3.77 -10.54
CA PRO A 61 -19.37 -4.90 -10.19
C PRO A 61 -17.91 -4.58 -10.53
N ARG A 62 -17.01 -4.93 -9.61
CA ARG A 62 -15.57 -4.81 -9.82
C ARG A 62 -15.09 -5.98 -10.68
N ARG A 63 -14.57 -5.67 -11.87
CA ARG A 63 -14.21 -6.65 -12.90
C ARG A 63 -12.94 -7.43 -12.57
N TYR A 64 -12.00 -6.82 -11.85
CA TYR A 64 -10.70 -7.42 -11.57
C TYR A 64 -10.62 -7.88 -10.12
N LEU A 65 -9.94 -8.99 -9.90
CA LEU A 65 -9.69 -9.49 -8.55
C LEU A 65 -8.69 -8.58 -7.85
N ALA A 66 -7.53 -8.33 -8.45
CA ALA A 66 -6.56 -7.40 -7.86
C ALA A 66 -5.84 -6.54 -8.89
N PHE A 67 -5.32 -5.41 -8.41
CA PHE A 67 -4.55 -4.47 -9.20
C PHE A 67 -3.27 -4.00 -8.49
N PHE A 68 -2.22 -3.82 -9.29
CA PHE A 68 -1.00 -3.10 -8.95
C PHE A 68 -0.41 -2.43 -10.18
N ALA A 69 0.07 -1.20 -10.03
CA ALA A 69 1.00 -0.61 -10.98
C ALA A 69 2.13 0.16 -10.26
N GLY A 70 3.38 -0.13 -10.62
CA GLY A 70 4.53 0.57 -10.08
C GLY A 70 5.87 -0.05 -10.49
N GLY A 71 6.90 0.79 -10.56
CA GLY A 71 8.26 0.37 -10.90
C GLY A 71 8.93 -0.53 -9.87
N MET A 72 10.04 -1.15 -10.27
CA MET A 72 10.90 -2.02 -9.46
C MET A 72 11.65 -1.23 -8.36
N HIS A 73 10.93 -0.87 -7.29
CA HIS A 73 11.49 -0.21 -6.12
C HIS A 73 11.44 -1.13 -4.91
N GLY A 74 12.52 -1.19 -4.13
CA GLY A 74 12.61 -2.04 -2.94
C GLY A 74 12.67 -3.54 -3.23
N PRO A 75 12.71 -4.37 -2.17
CA PRO A 75 12.89 -5.81 -2.30
C PRO A 75 11.61 -6.57 -2.68
N ILE A 76 10.43 -6.05 -2.33
CA ILE A 76 9.15 -6.77 -2.49
C ILE A 76 8.58 -6.63 -3.91
N ARG A 77 8.64 -5.43 -4.51
CA ARG A 77 8.05 -5.18 -5.84
C ARG A 77 8.65 -6.06 -6.95
N PRO A 78 9.97 -6.33 -7.00
CA PRO A 78 10.53 -7.28 -7.95
C PRO A 78 9.93 -8.69 -7.83
N ILE A 79 9.67 -9.17 -6.60
CA ILE A 79 9.02 -10.47 -6.36
C ILE A 79 7.60 -10.44 -6.92
N LEU A 80 6.81 -9.42 -6.57
CA LEU A 80 5.44 -9.26 -7.07
C LEU A 80 5.39 -9.23 -8.61
N LEU A 81 6.24 -8.40 -9.22
CA LEU A 81 6.31 -8.25 -10.68
C LEU A 81 6.80 -9.54 -11.35
N HIS A 82 7.77 -10.24 -10.76
CA HIS A 82 8.24 -11.52 -11.29
C HIS A 82 7.09 -12.53 -11.38
N HIS A 83 6.27 -12.65 -10.33
CA HIS A 83 5.20 -13.64 -10.27
C HIS A 83 3.94 -13.25 -11.04
N TRP A 84 3.54 -11.98 -11.05
CA TRP A 84 2.20 -11.61 -11.49
C TRP A 84 2.13 -10.65 -12.68
N ARG A 85 3.23 -10.00 -13.07
CA ARG A 85 3.21 -9.02 -14.17
C ARG A 85 2.70 -9.66 -15.46
N ASN A 86 1.55 -9.16 -15.96
CA ASN A 86 0.90 -9.63 -17.19
C ASN A 86 0.66 -11.15 -17.26
N ARG A 87 0.46 -11.83 -16.13
CA ARG A 87 0.29 -13.30 -16.10
C ARG A 87 -1.16 -13.78 -16.04
N ASP A 88 -2.09 -12.94 -15.60
CA ASP A 88 -3.47 -13.32 -15.34
C ASP A 88 -4.44 -12.18 -15.71
N SER A 89 -5.60 -12.51 -16.26
CA SER A 89 -6.57 -11.51 -16.72
C SER A 89 -7.29 -10.79 -15.59
N ASP A 90 -7.45 -11.46 -14.44
CA ASP A 90 -8.15 -10.94 -13.26
C ASP A 90 -7.16 -10.25 -12.31
N PHE A 91 -5.86 -10.47 -12.50
CA PHE A 91 -4.76 -9.88 -11.75
C PHE A 91 -4.00 -8.84 -12.60
N ARG A 92 -4.44 -7.58 -12.49
CA ARG A 92 -3.91 -6.46 -13.26
C ARG A 92 -2.63 -5.91 -12.63
N VAL A 93 -1.51 -6.61 -12.86
CA VAL A 93 -0.20 -6.23 -12.32
C VAL A 93 0.72 -5.68 -13.42
N TYR A 94 1.14 -4.43 -13.26
CA TYR A 94 1.95 -3.69 -14.24
C TYR A 94 3.19 -3.07 -13.59
N GLU A 95 4.30 -3.04 -14.33
CA GLU A 95 5.45 -2.20 -13.97
C GLU A 95 5.22 -0.75 -14.41
N TYR A 96 4.83 -0.60 -15.68
CA TYR A 96 4.37 0.64 -16.29
C TYR A 96 3.02 0.40 -16.94
N LEU A 97 2.09 1.34 -16.75
CA LEU A 97 0.78 1.25 -17.39
C LEU A 97 0.90 1.44 -18.90
N PRO A 98 0.13 0.68 -19.71
CA PRO A 98 0.04 0.93 -21.14
C PRO A 98 -0.49 2.34 -21.43
N LYS A 99 -0.11 2.89 -22.59
CA LYS A 99 -0.56 4.22 -23.01
C LYS A 99 -2.09 4.27 -23.10
N GLY A 100 -2.70 5.30 -22.50
CA GLY A 100 -4.15 5.49 -22.48
C GLY A 100 -4.89 4.72 -21.39
N VAL A 101 -4.19 3.93 -20.58
CA VAL A 101 -4.75 3.26 -19.41
C VAL A 101 -4.62 4.17 -18.19
N ASP A 102 -5.75 4.43 -17.54
CA ASP A 102 -5.82 5.28 -16.36
C ASP A 102 -5.68 4.47 -15.07
N TYR A 103 -4.77 4.90 -14.19
CA TYR A 103 -4.43 4.22 -12.95
C TYR A 103 -5.63 4.09 -12.00
N TYR A 104 -6.31 5.20 -11.70
CA TYR A 104 -7.43 5.20 -10.76
C TYR A 104 -8.64 4.43 -11.29
N SER A 105 -8.86 4.42 -12.61
CA SER A 105 -9.93 3.61 -13.22
C SER A 105 -9.68 2.10 -13.02
N LEU A 106 -8.42 1.65 -12.96
CA LEU A 106 -8.11 0.26 -12.63
C LEU A 106 -8.33 -0.03 -11.15
N MET A 107 -7.96 0.89 -10.24
CA MET A 107 -8.23 0.74 -8.81
C MET A 107 -9.73 0.63 -8.52
N LEU A 108 -10.53 1.57 -9.07
CA LEU A 108 -11.99 1.59 -8.90
C LEU A 108 -12.68 0.35 -9.46
N ASN A 109 -12.05 -0.36 -10.40
CA ASN A 109 -12.58 -1.57 -11.02
C ASN A 109 -11.96 -2.87 -10.48
N SER A 110 -11.20 -2.78 -9.37
CA SER A 110 -10.54 -3.93 -8.74
C SER A 110 -11.05 -4.13 -7.32
N LYS A 111 -11.28 -5.40 -6.93
CA LYS A 111 -11.69 -5.75 -5.56
C LYS A 111 -10.57 -5.47 -4.55
N PHE A 112 -9.35 -5.88 -4.91
CA PHE A 112 -8.16 -5.74 -4.06
C PHE A 112 -7.09 -4.87 -4.71
N CYS A 113 -6.43 -4.03 -3.92
CA CYS A 113 -5.33 -3.18 -4.38
C CYS A 113 -4.05 -3.58 -3.66
N LEU A 114 -3.10 -4.15 -4.39
CA LEU A 114 -1.85 -4.62 -3.82
C LEU A 114 -0.97 -3.42 -3.44
N CYS A 115 -0.53 -3.39 -2.19
CA CYS A 115 0.27 -2.33 -1.60
C CYS A 115 1.64 -2.86 -1.14
N PRO A 116 2.52 -3.28 -2.08
CA PRO A 116 3.86 -3.71 -1.73
C PRO A 116 4.75 -2.53 -1.31
N SER A 117 5.51 -2.73 -0.23
CA SER A 117 6.51 -1.75 0.17
C SER A 117 7.59 -1.57 -0.90
N GLY A 118 8.20 -0.39 -0.89
CA GLY A 118 9.31 -0.03 -1.75
C GLY A 118 10.63 -0.04 -0.99
N HIS A 119 11.48 0.96 -1.23
CA HIS A 119 12.65 1.22 -0.37
C HIS A 119 12.25 1.68 1.03
N GLU A 120 11.03 2.22 1.14
CA GLU A 120 10.36 2.57 2.39
C GLU A 120 9.16 1.64 2.55
N VAL A 121 8.78 1.40 3.80
CA VAL A 121 7.63 0.54 4.11
C VAL A 121 6.30 1.17 3.74
N ALA A 122 6.25 2.51 3.68
CA ALA A 122 5.07 3.25 3.28
C ALA A 122 4.81 3.20 1.77
N SER A 123 3.54 3.28 1.41
CA SER A 123 3.13 3.51 0.03
C SER A 123 1.86 4.35 -0.01
N PRO A 124 1.79 5.39 -0.87
CA PRO A 124 0.57 6.18 -1.04
C PRO A 124 -0.62 5.34 -1.50
N ARG A 125 -0.34 4.17 -2.10
CA ARG A 125 -1.34 3.20 -2.57
C ARG A 125 -2.31 2.76 -1.48
N ILE A 126 -1.86 2.70 -0.22
CA ILE A 126 -2.73 2.31 0.89
C ILE A 126 -3.86 3.33 1.03
N VAL A 127 -3.54 4.62 1.07
CA VAL A 127 -4.54 5.68 1.15
C VAL A 127 -5.37 5.74 -0.13
N GLU A 128 -4.74 5.70 -1.31
CA GLU A 128 -5.44 5.69 -2.60
C GLU A 128 -6.44 4.52 -2.72
N SER A 129 -6.10 3.36 -2.18
CA SER A 129 -6.97 2.16 -2.22
C SER A 129 -8.22 2.34 -1.38
N ILE A 130 -8.10 2.94 -0.20
CA ILE A 130 -9.23 3.27 0.67
C ILE A 130 -10.15 4.27 -0.04
N TYR A 131 -9.60 5.33 -0.65
CA TYR A 131 -10.38 6.28 -1.46
C TYR A 131 -11.06 5.64 -2.68
N ALA A 132 -10.43 4.62 -3.27
CA ALA A 132 -10.99 3.88 -4.40
C ALA A 132 -11.97 2.77 -3.95
N GLU A 133 -12.21 2.64 -2.65
CA GLU A 133 -12.97 1.53 -2.02
C GLU A 133 -12.47 0.16 -2.49
N CYS A 134 -11.18 0.08 -2.79
CA CYS A 134 -10.46 -1.10 -3.22
C CYS A 134 -9.73 -1.66 -2.01
N VAL A 135 -10.03 -2.88 -1.58
CA VAL A 135 -9.51 -3.43 -0.32
C VAL A 135 -7.97 -3.46 -0.36
N PRO A 136 -7.26 -2.73 0.53
CA PRO A 136 -5.81 -2.74 0.55
C PRO A 136 -5.28 -4.12 0.91
N VAL A 137 -4.37 -4.64 0.09
CA VAL A 137 -3.59 -5.84 0.39
C VAL A 137 -2.17 -5.41 0.74
N ILE A 138 -1.85 -5.43 2.02
CA ILE A 138 -0.56 -4.99 2.56
C ILE A 138 0.47 -6.10 2.36
N LEU A 139 1.52 -5.78 1.60
CA LEU A 139 2.64 -6.67 1.32
C LEU A 139 3.92 -5.99 1.82
N SER A 140 4.18 -6.07 3.12
CA SER A 140 5.29 -5.36 3.75
C SER A 140 5.72 -6.05 5.04
N ASP A 141 7.02 -6.08 5.28
CA ASP A 141 7.59 -6.54 6.56
C ASP A 141 7.80 -5.35 7.50
N TYR A 142 7.57 -5.56 8.80
CA TYR A 142 7.90 -4.62 9.88
C TYR A 142 7.19 -3.24 9.82
N TYR A 143 6.18 -3.08 8.98
CA TYR A 143 5.47 -1.82 8.80
C TYR A 143 4.40 -1.61 9.87
N VAL A 144 4.47 -0.48 10.58
CA VAL A 144 3.38 -0.02 11.43
C VAL A 144 2.45 0.87 10.62
N LEU A 145 1.24 0.38 10.37
CA LEU A 145 0.25 1.07 9.56
C LEU A 145 -0.20 2.39 10.21
N PRO A 146 -0.57 3.41 9.43
CA PRO A 146 -1.09 4.66 9.97
C PRO A 146 -2.31 4.42 10.88
N PHE A 147 -2.35 5.12 12.01
CA PHE A 147 -3.45 5.04 12.99
C PHE A 147 -3.77 3.62 13.49
N SER A 148 -2.79 2.72 13.56
CA SER A 148 -2.98 1.33 14.04
C SER A 148 -3.51 1.25 15.49
N ASP A 149 -3.37 2.32 16.26
CA ASP A 149 -3.88 2.49 17.62
C ASP A 149 -5.37 2.82 17.67
N VAL A 150 -5.96 3.25 16.55
CA VAL A 150 -7.38 3.65 16.43
C VAL A 150 -8.13 2.77 15.43
N LEU A 151 -7.53 2.49 14.27
CA LEU A 151 -8.12 1.73 13.18
C LEU A 151 -7.79 0.24 13.30
N ARG A 152 -8.83 -0.58 13.28
CA ARG A 152 -8.70 -2.04 13.16
C ARG A 152 -8.46 -2.43 11.71
N TRP A 153 -7.21 -2.44 11.28
CA TRP A 153 -6.82 -2.71 9.88
C TRP A 153 -7.35 -4.05 9.37
N GLU A 154 -7.47 -5.06 10.21
CA GLU A 154 -7.96 -6.40 9.85
C GLU A 154 -9.45 -6.40 9.45
N ALA A 155 -10.19 -5.33 9.78
CA ALA A 155 -11.61 -5.21 9.43
C ALA A 155 -11.83 -4.72 8.00
N PHE A 156 -10.83 -4.11 7.36
CA PHE A 156 -10.98 -3.48 6.03
C PHE A 156 -9.78 -3.66 5.10
N SER A 157 -8.78 -4.45 5.50
CA SER A 157 -7.59 -4.74 4.72
C SER A 157 -7.18 -6.21 4.86
N VAL A 158 -6.32 -6.65 3.96
CA VAL A 158 -5.72 -7.99 4.00
C VAL A 158 -4.21 -7.82 4.16
N GLN A 159 -3.63 -8.42 5.19
CA GLN A 159 -2.18 -8.52 5.31
C GLN A 159 -1.76 -9.88 4.76
N VAL A 160 -0.76 -9.90 3.87
CA VAL A 160 -0.23 -11.13 3.27
C VAL A 160 1.29 -11.14 3.42
N ASP A 161 1.83 -12.24 3.91
CA ASP A 161 3.27 -12.43 4.03
C ASP A 161 3.95 -12.36 2.67
N VAL A 162 5.15 -11.79 2.63
CA VAL A 162 5.93 -11.64 1.38
C VAL A 162 6.23 -13.00 0.75
N SER A 163 6.40 -14.05 1.55
CA SER A 163 6.58 -15.42 1.08
C SER A 163 5.36 -15.98 0.34
N ASP A 164 4.17 -15.42 0.58
CA ASP A 164 2.91 -15.85 -0.02
C ASP A 164 2.51 -15.07 -1.27
N ILE A 165 3.36 -14.15 -1.73
CA ILE A 165 3.19 -13.47 -3.02
C ILE A 165 2.87 -14.46 -4.15
N PRO A 166 3.57 -15.60 -4.33
CA PRO A 166 3.26 -16.55 -5.40
C PRO A 166 1.85 -17.17 -5.33
N ARG A 167 1.22 -17.13 -4.14
CA ARG A 167 -0.12 -17.70 -3.86
C ARG A 167 -1.21 -16.64 -3.73
N LEU A 168 -0.93 -15.38 -4.07
CA LEU A 168 -1.88 -14.27 -3.89
C LEU A 168 -3.29 -14.53 -4.44
N LYS A 169 -3.41 -15.12 -5.63
CA LYS A 169 -4.73 -15.43 -6.20
C LYS A 169 -5.52 -16.42 -5.34
N GLU A 170 -4.86 -17.46 -4.81
CA GLU A 170 -5.47 -18.42 -3.89
C GLU A 170 -5.97 -17.72 -2.62
N VAL A 171 -5.10 -16.93 -1.99
CA VAL A 171 -5.40 -16.19 -0.76
C VAL A 171 -6.58 -15.24 -0.95
N LEU A 172 -6.55 -14.41 -2.00
CA LEU A 172 -7.58 -13.40 -2.21
C LEU A 172 -8.92 -13.98 -2.72
N SER A 173 -8.89 -15.09 -3.47
CA SER A 173 -10.12 -15.78 -3.89
C SER A 173 -10.79 -16.58 -2.77
N ALA A 174 -10.07 -16.89 -1.69
CA ALA A 174 -10.64 -17.58 -0.54
C ALA A 174 -11.44 -16.64 0.39
N ILE A 175 -11.34 -15.33 0.20
CA ILE A 175 -12.08 -14.34 0.98
C ILE A 175 -13.52 -14.30 0.46
N PRO A 176 -14.53 -14.54 1.32
CA PRO A 176 -15.94 -14.49 0.92
C PRO A 176 -16.35 -13.08 0.50
N GLU A 177 -17.36 -12.99 -0.37
CA GLU A 177 -18.01 -11.72 -0.74
C GLU A 177 -18.79 -11.09 0.41
#